data_AF-A0AAD6I972-F1
#
_entry.id   AF-A0AAD6I972-F1
#
_cell.length_a   1.000
_cell.length_b   1.000
_cell.length_c   1.000
_cell.angle_alpha   90.00
_cell.angle_beta   90.00
_cell.angle_gamma   90.00
#
_symmetry.space_group_name_H-M   'P 1'
#
loop_
_entity.id
_entity.type
_entity.pdbx_description
1 polymer ?
#
loop_
_entity_poly.entity_id
_entity_poly.type
_entity_poly.pdbx_seq_one_letter_code
_entity_poly.pdbx_strand_id
1 'polypeptide(L)'
;MTPPIRGLRYPSVRPLLDGEHEHMEYFQVVCAGEFSLFFELPAWKNIILQATLAEPALHHAALAIGALTSSRYHPDIWHTPPAIAFSIRHYNTAIQDLRRRLDGSSQSLELAVLTSVVFSYIEFLLGLDSRTEMHIQAGCAILENLYTRHDRTLAVSTHAGSNCQVGSLYTRYHLLASAMFQLTAQVNCLVAFRSNSNN
;
A
#
# COMPACT_ATOMS: atom_id res chain seq x y z
N MET A 1 -18.11 5.16 12.76
CA MET A 1 -16.94 5.58 13.56
C MET A 1 -15.83 4.57 13.34
N THR A 2 -14.83 4.91 12.55
CA THR A 2 -13.61 4.09 12.36
C THR A 2 -12.74 4.21 13.61
N PRO A 3 -12.23 3.10 14.19
CA PRO A 3 -11.39 3.19 15.36
C PRO A 3 -10.03 3.79 14.97
N PRO A 4 -9.42 4.62 15.83
CA PRO A 4 -8.08 5.12 15.58
C PRO A 4 -7.10 3.98 15.80
N ILE A 5 -6.23 3.73 14.82
CA ILE A 5 -5.05 2.87 15.00
C ILE A 5 -4.10 3.62 15.94
N ARG A 6 -4.34 3.52 17.25
CA ARG A 6 -3.45 4.04 18.28
C ARG A 6 -2.34 3.03 18.51
N GLY A 7 -1.11 3.42 18.18
CA GLY A 7 0.07 2.70 18.65
C GLY A 7 1.27 2.69 17.71
N LEU A 8 1.60 3.80 17.04
CA LEU A 8 2.89 3.93 16.37
C LEU A 8 3.48 5.28 16.80
N ARG A 9 4.37 5.24 17.79
CA ARG A 9 5.21 6.40 18.13
C ARG A 9 6.17 6.61 16.96
N TYR A 10 5.86 7.60 16.15
CA TYR A 10 6.74 8.12 15.12
C TYR A 10 7.89 8.91 15.77
N PRO A 11 9.17 8.67 15.42
CA PRO A 11 10.24 9.59 15.78
C PRO A 11 10.10 10.87 14.95
N SER A 12 9.94 12.04 15.59
CA SER A 12 9.66 13.38 15.03
C SER A 12 9.74 13.54 13.51
N VAL A 13 8.64 14.03 12.90
CA VAL A 13 8.46 14.34 11.47
C VAL A 13 9.78 14.84 10.88
N ARG A 14 10.45 14.02 10.07
CA ARG A 14 11.56 14.51 9.25
C ARG A 14 10.95 15.61 8.38
N PRO A 15 11.45 16.86 8.45
CA PRO A 15 10.96 17.90 7.57
C PRO A 15 11.17 17.42 6.13
N LEU A 16 10.10 17.42 5.34
CA LEU A 16 10.21 17.11 3.92
C LEU A 16 11.17 18.13 3.30
N LEU A 17 11.99 17.70 2.35
CA LEU A 17 12.79 18.62 1.55
C LEU A 17 11.87 19.37 0.58
N ASP A 18 12.31 20.52 0.06
CA ASP A 18 11.48 21.36 -0.82
C ASP A 18 10.93 20.61 -2.04
N GLY A 19 11.64 19.60 -2.55
CA GLY A 19 11.17 18.72 -3.63
C GLY A 19 10.37 17.48 -3.21
N GLU A 20 10.26 17.17 -1.91
CA GLU A 20 9.42 16.08 -1.42
C GLU A 20 8.00 16.56 -1.08
N HIS A 21 7.85 17.83 -0.68
CA HIS A 21 6.56 18.43 -0.30
C HIS A 21 5.53 18.34 -1.42
N GLU A 22 5.88 18.76 -2.62
CA GLU A 22 4.96 18.83 -3.77
C GLU A 22 4.46 17.43 -4.16
N HIS A 23 5.34 16.43 -4.14
CA HIS A 23 4.97 15.04 -4.43
C HIS A 23 4.13 14.40 -3.32
N MET A 24 4.45 14.69 -2.06
CA MET A 24 3.62 14.23 -0.92
C MET A 24 2.24 14.89 -0.96
N GLU A 25 2.15 16.19 -1.22
CA GLU A 25 0.89 16.91 -1.34
C GLU A 25 0.05 16.32 -2.47
N TYR A 26 0.66 16.11 -3.65
CA TYR A 26 -0.04 15.49 -4.78
C TYR A 26 -0.58 14.10 -4.42
N PHE A 27 0.22 13.28 -3.72
CA PHE A 27 -0.25 11.98 -3.22
C PHE A 27 -1.47 12.14 -2.30
N GLN A 28 -1.41 13.06 -1.34
CA GLN A 28 -2.45 13.24 -0.32
C GLN A 28 -3.76 13.77 -0.91
N VAL A 29 -3.67 14.74 -1.82
CA VAL A 29 -4.81 15.45 -2.41
C VAL A 29 -5.44 14.62 -3.54
N VAL A 30 -4.61 14.00 -4.37
CA VAL A 30 -5.05 13.31 -5.60
C VAL A 30 -5.00 11.79 -5.42
N CYS A 31 -3.80 11.21 -5.32
CA CYS A 31 -3.61 9.76 -5.44
C CYS A 31 -4.37 8.96 -4.37
N ALA A 32 -4.43 9.42 -3.13
CA ALA A 32 -5.15 8.74 -2.06
C ALA A 32 -6.66 8.63 -2.33
N GLY A 33 -7.24 9.65 -2.99
CA GLY A 33 -8.62 9.63 -3.47
C GLY A 33 -8.81 8.66 -4.62
N GLU A 34 -7.91 8.71 -5.61
CA GLU A 34 -7.93 7.81 -6.77
C GLU A 34 -7.87 6.35 -6.35
N PHE A 35 -7.01 6.00 -5.38
CA PHE A 35 -6.96 4.62 -4.87
C PHE A 35 -8.28 4.16 -4.25
N SER A 36 -9.01 5.05 -3.58
CA SER A 36 -10.30 4.66 -2.99
C SER A 36 -11.37 4.41 -4.04
N LEU A 37 -11.32 5.18 -5.13
CA LEU A 37 -12.19 4.98 -6.28
C LEU A 37 -11.79 3.71 -7.03
N PHE A 38 -10.50 3.52 -7.28
CA PHE A 38 -9.94 2.35 -7.94
C PHE A 38 -10.33 1.08 -7.18
N PHE A 39 -10.04 0.98 -5.88
CA PHE A 39 -10.42 -0.20 -5.12
C PHE A 39 -11.91 -0.28 -4.76
N GLU A 40 -12.74 0.71 -5.11
CA GLU A 40 -14.12 0.82 -4.63
C GLU A 40 -14.23 0.68 -3.09
N LEU A 41 -13.21 1.18 -2.38
CA LEU A 41 -13.06 1.08 -0.94
C LEU A 41 -12.89 2.49 -0.35
N PRO A 42 -13.99 3.16 0.06
CA PRO A 42 -13.94 4.53 0.59
C PRO A 42 -13.04 4.67 1.84
N ALA A 43 -12.90 3.60 2.63
CA ALA A 43 -12.04 3.59 3.80
C ALA A 43 -10.54 3.70 3.44
N TRP A 44 -10.17 3.33 2.21
CA TRP A 44 -8.78 3.21 1.79
C TRP A 44 -8.03 4.54 1.84
N LYS A 45 -8.65 5.66 1.45
CA LYS A 45 -8.05 7.00 1.50
C LYS A 45 -7.52 7.28 2.90
N ASN A 46 -8.34 7.07 3.92
CA ASN A 46 -7.93 7.36 5.29
C ASN A 46 -6.88 6.36 5.77
N ILE A 47 -7.00 5.08 5.42
CA ILE A 47 -6.02 4.05 5.79
C ILE A 47 -4.64 4.42 5.24
N ILE A 48 -4.55 4.72 3.94
CA ILE A 48 -3.27 4.98 3.31
C ILE A 48 -2.66 6.29 3.81
N LEU A 49 -3.45 7.36 4.00
CA LEU A 49 -2.97 8.62 4.56
C LEU A 49 -2.43 8.47 5.99
N GLN A 50 -3.09 7.70 6.85
CA GLN A 50 -2.58 7.46 8.20
C GLN A 50 -1.33 6.59 8.17
N ALA A 51 -1.27 5.62 7.26
CA ALA A 51 -0.14 4.72 7.16
C ALA A 51 1.13 5.42 6.65
N THR A 52 1.03 6.40 5.74
CA THR A 52 2.19 7.21 5.30
C THR A 52 2.74 8.12 6.39
N LEU A 53 1.93 8.48 7.39
CA LEU A 53 2.38 9.21 8.57
C LEU A 53 3.06 8.30 9.60
N ALA A 54 2.65 7.03 9.66
CA ALA A 54 3.10 6.11 10.70
C ALA A 54 4.28 5.22 10.29
N GLU A 55 4.38 4.87 9.00
CA GLU A 55 5.31 3.85 8.50
C GLU A 55 6.25 4.45 7.43
N PRO A 56 7.58 4.48 7.67
CA PRO A 56 8.56 5.07 6.74
C PRO A 56 8.52 4.46 5.33
N ALA A 57 8.28 3.15 5.24
CA ALA A 57 8.15 2.47 3.96
C ALA A 57 7.01 3.06 3.11
N LEU A 58 5.85 3.29 3.73
CA LEU A 58 4.69 3.85 3.04
C LEU A 58 4.87 5.33 2.76
N HIS A 59 5.54 6.07 3.65
CA HIS A 59 5.91 7.46 3.41
C HIS A 59 6.71 7.62 2.10
N HIS A 60 7.79 6.85 1.94
CA HIS A 60 8.61 6.91 0.73
C HIS A 60 7.90 6.34 -0.50
N ALA A 61 7.05 5.33 -0.32
CA ALA A 61 6.19 4.85 -1.41
C ALA A 61 5.24 5.94 -1.92
N ALA A 62 4.65 6.72 -1.01
CA ALA A 62 3.77 7.82 -1.35
C ALA A 62 4.50 8.93 -2.13
N LEU A 63 5.74 9.28 -1.74
CA LEU A 63 6.57 10.21 -2.50
C LEU A 63 6.83 9.70 -3.93
N ALA A 64 7.16 8.41 -4.07
CA ALA A 64 7.40 7.81 -5.38
C ALA A 64 6.15 7.83 -6.27
N ILE A 65 4.98 7.51 -5.70
CA ILE A 65 3.70 7.56 -6.39
C ILE A 65 3.35 9.00 -6.78
N GLY A 66 3.42 9.95 -5.85
CA GLY A 66 3.13 11.34 -6.12
C GLY A 66 3.96 11.89 -7.28
N ALA A 67 5.26 11.58 -7.32
CA ALA A 67 6.14 11.96 -8.41
C ALA A 67 5.78 11.30 -9.75
N LEU A 68 5.52 9.99 -9.76
CA LEU A 68 5.18 9.27 -10.99
C LEU A 68 3.81 9.70 -11.55
N THR A 69 2.81 9.85 -10.68
CA THR A 69 1.45 10.19 -11.07
C THR A 69 1.34 11.64 -11.54
N SER A 70 1.95 12.59 -10.81
CA SER A 70 1.98 13.99 -11.25
C SER A 70 2.72 14.16 -12.59
N SER A 71 3.82 13.43 -12.80
CA SER A 71 4.55 13.42 -14.08
C SER A 71 3.72 12.88 -15.25
N ARG A 72 2.84 11.91 -14.99
CA ARG A 72 1.93 11.34 -16.01
C ARG A 72 0.76 12.26 -16.34
N TYR A 73 0.13 12.90 -15.35
CA TYR A 73 -1.06 13.75 -15.58
C TYR A 73 -0.72 15.19 -15.99
N HIS A 74 0.45 15.68 -15.59
CA HIS A 74 0.90 17.04 -15.87
C HIS A 74 2.27 17.01 -16.57
N PRO A 75 2.33 16.40 -17.77
CA PRO A 75 3.54 16.27 -18.56
C PRO A 75 4.27 17.61 -18.71
N ASP A 76 3.57 18.67 -19.10
CA ASP A 76 4.20 19.97 -19.40
C ASP A 76 4.86 20.65 -18.20
N ILE A 77 4.52 20.23 -16.99
CA ILE A 77 5.05 20.76 -15.72
C ILE A 77 6.14 19.83 -15.16
N TRP A 78 6.00 18.52 -15.37
CA TRP A 78 6.77 17.48 -14.68
C TRP A 78 7.43 16.46 -15.60
N HIS A 79 7.54 16.74 -16.91
CA HIS A 79 8.23 15.95 -17.92
C HIS A 79 9.73 15.91 -17.66
N THR A 80 10.17 15.10 -16.71
CA THR A 80 11.57 15.10 -16.33
C THR A 80 12.02 13.68 -15.94
N PRO A 81 13.11 13.16 -16.56
CA PRO A 81 13.88 12.04 -16.01
C PRO A 81 14.15 12.16 -14.50
N PRO A 82 14.29 13.37 -13.92
CA PRO A 82 14.22 13.61 -12.48
C PRO A 82 13.07 12.93 -11.72
N ALA A 83 11.83 12.91 -12.20
CA ALA A 83 10.72 12.29 -11.48
C ALA A 83 10.84 10.75 -11.41
N ILE A 84 11.32 10.12 -12.48
CA ILE A 84 11.61 8.67 -12.50
C ILE A 84 12.80 8.35 -11.58
N ALA A 85 13.88 9.13 -11.65
CA ALA A 85 15.03 8.92 -10.77
C ALA A 85 14.66 9.14 -9.28
N PHE A 86 13.87 10.18 -8.99
CA PHE A 86 13.35 10.48 -7.66
C PHE A 86 12.48 9.33 -7.14
N SER A 87 11.51 8.87 -7.94
CA SER A 87 10.61 7.78 -7.56
C SER A 87 11.36 6.47 -7.33
N ILE A 88 12.31 6.11 -8.19
CA ILE A 88 13.16 4.92 -7.98
C ILE A 88 13.95 5.03 -6.68
N ARG A 89 14.52 6.20 -6.37
CA ARG A 89 15.25 6.43 -5.12
C ARG A 89 14.35 6.19 -3.90
N HIS A 90 13.19 6.84 -3.86
CA HIS A 90 12.26 6.70 -2.74
C HIS A 90 11.66 5.30 -2.66
N TYR A 91 11.35 4.67 -3.80
CA TYR A 91 10.87 3.29 -3.81
C TYR A 91 11.92 2.31 -3.27
N ASN A 92 13.20 2.47 -3.64
CA ASN A 92 14.28 1.66 -3.07
C ASN A 92 14.42 1.87 -1.55
N THR A 93 14.30 3.11 -1.07
CA THR A 93 14.27 3.39 0.37
C THR A 93 13.08 2.73 1.05
N ALA A 94 11.89 2.77 0.43
CA ALA A 94 10.69 2.13 0.95
C ALA A 94 10.87 0.61 1.10
N ILE A 95 11.47 -0.06 0.12
CA ILE A 95 11.80 -1.49 0.19
C ILE A 95 12.76 -1.78 1.35
N GLN A 96 13.79 -0.94 1.53
CA GLN A 96 14.74 -1.11 2.63
C GLN A 96 14.09 -0.90 4.00
N ASP A 97 13.22 0.09 4.13
CA ASP A 97 12.46 0.37 5.36
C ASP A 97 11.53 -0.80 5.69
N LEU A 98 10.81 -1.32 4.71
CA LEU A 98 9.96 -2.50 4.88
C LEU A 98 10.80 -3.69 5.37
N ARG A 99 11.90 -4.00 4.69
CA ARG A 99 12.80 -5.11 5.08
C ARG A 99 13.27 -4.99 6.52
N ARG A 100 13.60 -3.78 6.99
CA ARG A 100 14.00 -3.53 8.38
C ARG A 100 12.84 -3.67 9.37
N ARG A 101 11.60 -3.39 8.93
CA ARG A 101 10.38 -3.45 9.75
C ARG A 101 9.80 -4.86 9.88
N LEU A 102 10.15 -5.78 8.97
CA LEU A 102 9.70 -7.18 8.99
C LEU A 102 10.36 -7.95 10.15
N ASP A 103 9.57 -8.21 11.19
CA ASP A 103 9.96 -9.00 12.37
C ASP A 103 9.18 -10.32 12.48
N GLY A 104 8.29 -10.59 11.54
CA GLY A 104 7.43 -11.78 11.51
C GLY A 104 6.20 -11.70 12.41
N SER A 105 5.97 -10.59 13.12
CA SER A 105 4.72 -10.32 13.85
C SER A 105 3.55 -10.10 12.89
N SER A 106 2.31 -10.32 13.36
CA SER A 106 1.11 -10.04 12.56
C SER A 106 1.05 -8.59 12.08
N GLN A 107 1.50 -7.63 12.90
CA GLN A 107 1.53 -6.22 12.49
C GLN A 107 2.54 -5.97 11.35
N SER A 108 3.73 -6.59 11.39
CA SER A 108 4.70 -6.46 10.30
C SER A 108 4.21 -7.12 9.01
N LEU A 109 3.45 -8.22 9.11
CA LEU A 109 2.82 -8.87 7.97
C LEU A 109 1.64 -8.07 7.41
N GLU A 110 0.81 -7.46 8.27
CA GLU A 110 -0.23 -6.52 7.84
C GLU A 110 0.38 -5.35 7.05
N LEU A 111 1.49 -4.79 7.54
CA LEU A 111 2.23 -3.77 6.82
C LEU A 111 2.76 -4.29 5.49
N ALA A 112 3.27 -5.53 5.45
CA ALA A 112 3.76 -6.15 4.22
C ALA A 112 2.65 -6.23 3.14
N VAL A 113 1.43 -6.64 3.52
CA VAL A 113 0.27 -6.66 2.61
C VAL A 113 -0.12 -5.24 2.17
N LEU A 114 -0.10 -4.26 3.08
CA LEU A 114 -0.38 -2.89 2.71
C LEU A 114 0.67 -2.34 1.73
N THR A 115 1.95 -2.61 1.96
CA THR A 115 3.03 -2.21 1.05
C THR A 115 2.97 -2.95 -0.28
N SER A 116 2.52 -4.20 -0.34
CA SER A 116 2.40 -4.92 -1.63
C SER A 116 1.37 -4.26 -2.54
N VAL A 117 0.27 -3.76 -1.98
CA VAL A 117 -0.72 -2.97 -2.75
C VAL A 117 -0.06 -1.71 -3.33
N VAL A 118 0.65 -0.94 -2.50
CA VAL A 118 1.23 0.33 -2.92
C VAL A 118 2.42 0.13 -3.87
N PHE A 119 3.25 -0.88 -3.64
CA PHE A 119 4.39 -1.23 -4.49
C PHE A 119 3.95 -1.77 -5.85
N SER A 120 2.88 -2.57 -5.90
CA SER A 120 2.30 -2.98 -7.19
C SER A 120 1.89 -1.77 -8.03
N TYR A 121 1.36 -0.71 -7.42
CA TYR A 121 1.02 0.50 -8.13
C TYR A 121 2.26 1.26 -8.63
N ILE A 122 3.34 1.30 -7.86
CA ILE A 122 4.63 1.86 -8.33
C ILE A 122 5.15 1.07 -9.53
N GLU A 123 5.19 -0.26 -9.46
CA GLU A 123 5.63 -1.11 -10.57
C GLU A 123 4.73 -0.92 -11.81
N PHE A 124 3.43 -0.77 -11.61
CA PHE A 124 2.47 -0.44 -12.67
C PHE A 124 2.75 0.94 -13.30
N LEU A 125 3.01 1.95 -12.48
CA LEU A 125 3.38 3.30 -12.92
C LEU A 125 4.76 3.34 -13.63
N LEU A 126 5.59 2.32 -13.44
CA LEU A 126 6.85 2.16 -14.14
C LEU A 126 6.74 1.22 -15.37
N GLY A 127 5.58 0.60 -15.60
CA GLY A 127 5.35 -0.33 -16.73
C GLY A 127 5.98 -1.71 -16.54
N LEU A 128 6.14 -2.15 -15.29
CA LEU A 128 6.84 -3.38 -14.91
C LEU A 128 5.83 -4.45 -14.51
N ASP A 129 5.13 -4.98 -15.52
CA ASP A 129 3.96 -5.86 -15.33
C ASP A 129 4.31 -7.12 -14.52
N SER A 130 5.46 -7.78 -14.77
CA SER A 130 5.88 -8.97 -14.02
C SER A 130 6.17 -8.69 -12.54
N ARG A 131 6.65 -7.48 -12.21
CA ARG A 131 6.87 -7.08 -10.82
C ARG A 131 5.59 -6.65 -10.12
N THR A 132 4.66 -6.08 -10.88
CA THR A 132 3.30 -5.82 -10.42
C THR A 132 2.64 -7.12 -9.96
N GLU A 133 2.68 -8.15 -10.81
CA GLU A 133 2.15 -9.48 -10.50
C GLU A 133 2.85 -10.11 -9.28
N MET A 134 4.18 -10.02 -9.21
CA MET A 134 4.95 -10.52 -8.06
C MET A 134 4.46 -9.93 -6.74
N HIS A 135 4.26 -8.60 -6.66
CA HIS A 135 3.75 -7.97 -5.43
C HIS A 135 2.33 -8.42 -5.10
N ILE A 136 1.48 -8.61 -6.12
CA ILE A 136 0.11 -9.09 -5.91
C ILE A 136 0.14 -10.50 -5.28
N GLN A 137 0.89 -11.41 -5.89
CA GLN A 137 1.01 -12.79 -5.40
C GLN A 137 1.61 -12.84 -3.98
N ALA A 138 2.66 -12.05 -3.72
CA ALA A 138 3.26 -11.97 -2.38
C ALA A 138 2.27 -11.45 -1.34
N GLY A 139 1.49 -10.41 -1.67
CA GLY A 139 0.45 -9.86 -0.79
C GLY A 139 -0.62 -10.90 -0.44
N CYS A 140 -1.12 -11.63 -1.43
CA CYS A 140 -2.10 -12.71 -1.22
C CYS A 140 -1.56 -13.81 -0.32
N ALA A 141 -0.34 -14.30 -0.57
CA ALA A 141 0.28 -15.35 0.23
C ALA A 141 0.51 -14.92 1.70
N ILE A 142 0.90 -13.66 1.93
CA ILE A 142 1.07 -13.13 3.29
C ILE A 142 -0.30 -12.99 3.99
N LEU A 143 -1.33 -12.56 3.26
CA LEU A 143 -2.68 -12.44 3.81
C LEU A 143 -3.26 -13.81 4.20
N GLU A 144 -3.05 -14.84 3.40
CA GLU A 144 -3.42 -16.23 3.75
C GLU A 144 -2.71 -16.72 5.03
N ASN A 145 -1.43 -16.36 5.20
CA ASN A 145 -0.68 -16.64 6.43
C ASN A 145 -1.29 -15.92 7.64
N LEU A 146 -1.72 -14.65 7.49
CA LEU A 146 -2.40 -13.90 8.54
C LEU A 146 -3.72 -14.55 8.97
N TYR A 147 -4.54 -15.01 8.02
CA TYR A 147 -5.76 -15.76 8.32
C TYR A 147 -5.44 -17.07 9.05
N THR A 148 -4.48 -17.85 8.57
CA THR A 148 -4.08 -19.12 9.20
C THR A 148 -3.60 -18.92 10.65
N ARG A 149 -2.83 -17.86 10.91
CA ARG A 149 -2.37 -17.52 12.28
C ARG A 149 -3.55 -17.11 13.17
N HIS A 150 -4.52 -16.39 12.63
CA HIS A 150 -5.71 -15.99 13.35
C HIS A 150 -6.53 -17.21 13.78
N ASP A 151 -6.83 -18.12 12.86
CA ASP A 151 -7.62 -19.33 13.12
C ASP A 151 -6.97 -20.22 14.19
N ARG A 152 -5.64 -20.37 14.15
CA ARG A 152 -4.87 -21.07 15.20
C ARG A 152 -5.00 -20.40 16.55
N THR A 153 -4.96 -19.07 16.59
CA THR A 153 -5.11 -18.32 17.85
C THR A 153 -6.52 -18.49 18.41
N LEU A 154 -7.54 -18.50 17.55
CA LEU A 154 -8.93 -18.76 17.95
C LEU A 154 -9.10 -20.15 18.54
N ALA A 155 -8.57 -21.19 17.90
CA ALA A 155 -8.61 -22.57 18.38
C ALA A 155 -7.94 -22.76 19.76
N VAL A 156 -6.90 -21.98 20.06
CA VAL A 156 -6.26 -21.97 21.38
C VAL A 156 -7.10 -21.17 22.40
N SER A 157 -7.70 -20.06 21.97
CA SER A 157 -8.49 -19.16 22.84
C SER A 157 -9.90 -19.64 23.15
N THR A 158 -10.41 -20.68 22.49
CA THR A 158 -11.68 -21.35 22.85
C THR A 158 -11.71 -21.89 24.30
N HIS A 159 -10.60 -21.83 25.03
CA HIS A 159 -10.50 -22.08 26.47
C HIS A 159 -10.55 -20.83 27.38
N ALA A 160 -10.48 -19.60 26.85
CA ALA A 160 -10.53 -18.36 27.64
C ALA A 160 -11.18 -17.21 26.84
N GLY A 161 -12.41 -16.83 27.21
CA GLY A 161 -13.24 -15.90 26.44
C GLY A 161 -12.71 -14.46 26.30
N SER A 162 -12.63 -13.98 25.06
CA SER A 162 -12.60 -12.55 24.71
C SER A 162 -12.96 -12.31 23.23
N ASN A 163 -14.19 -11.86 22.97
CA ASN A 163 -14.73 -11.69 21.60
C ASN A 163 -14.43 -10.31 20.94
N CYS A 164 -13.98 -9.29 21.69
CA CYS A 164 -13.89 -7.92 21.17
C CYS A 164 -12.66 -7.64 20.28
N GLN A 165 -11.51 -8.24 20.59
CA GLN A 165 -10.29 -8.07 19.78
C GLN A 165 -10.36 -8.84 18.46
N VAL A 166 -11.08 -9.96 18.44
CA VAL A 166 -11.30 -10.81 17.26
C VAL A 166 -12.04 -10.04 16.16
N GLY A 167 -13.09 -9.30 16.51
CA GLY A 167 -13.85 -8.50 15.53
C GLY A 167 -13.05 -7.36 14.89
N SER A 168 -12.13 -6.74 15.64
CA SER A 168 -11.27 -5.67 15.11
C SER A 168 -10.22 -6.18 14.12
N LEU A 169 -9.64 -7.36 14.38
CA LEU A 169 -8.69 -8.01 13.48
C LEU A 169 -9.36 -8.45 12.18
N TYR A 170 -10.53 -9.09 12.28
CA TYR A 170 -11.30 -9.52 11.11
C TYR A 170 -11.63 -8.32 10.19
N THR A 171 -12.03 -7.19 10.78
CA THR A 171 -12.29 -5.96 10.03
C THR A 171 -11.05 -5.46 9.29
N ARG A 172 -9.86 -5.52 9.92
CA ARG A 172 -8.60 -5.11 9.28
C ARG A 172 -8.18 -6.03 8.15
N TYR A 173 -8.20 -7.35 8.37
CA TYR A 173 -7.83 -8.32 7.34
C TYR A 173 -8.81 -8.30 6.18
N HIS A 174 -10.11 -8.12 6.45
CA HIS A 174 -11.12 -7.96 5.41
C HIS A 174 -10.80 -6.76 4.50
N LEU A 175 -10.41 -5.61 5.05
CA LEU A 175 -10.05 -4.44 4.25
C LEU A 175 -8.83 -4.69 3.36
N LEU A 176 -7.81 -5.38 3.89
CA LEU A 176 -6.64 -5.79 3.11
C LEU A 176 -7.02 -6.80 2.02
N ALA A 177 -7.88 -7.77 2.35
CA ALA A 177 -8.40 -8.75 1.39
C ALA A 177 -9.18 -8.11 0.26
N SER A 178 -10.09 -7.17 0.58
CA SER A 178 -10.83 -6.43 -0.43
C SER A 178 -9.91 -5.64 -1.35
N ALA A 179 -8.89 -4.97 -0.81
CA ALA A 179 -7.93 -4.22 -1.62
C ALA A 179 -7.12 -5.13 -2.55
N MET A 180 -6.61 -6.26 -2.04
CA MET A 180 -5.88 -7.25 -2.84
C MET A 180 -6.75 -7.88 -3.94
N PHE A 181 -8.01 -8.18 -3.62
CA PHE A 181 -8.97 -8.73 -4.58
C PHE A 181 -9.24 -7.74 -5.71
N GLN A 182 -9.54 -6.48 -5.38
CA GLN A 182 -9.83 -5.44 -6.36
C GLN A 182 -8.61 -5.12 -7.23
N LEU A 183 -7.43 -5.06 -6.62
CA LEU A 183 -6.16 -4.91 -7.34
C LEU A 183 -5.95 -6.05 -8.36
N THR A 184 -6.18 -7.29 -7.95
CA THR A 184 -6.07 -8.47 -8.82
C THR A 184 -7.07 -8.39 -9.99
N ALA A 185 -8.33 -8.07 -9.70
CA ALA A 185 -9.38 -7.94 -10.70
C ALA A 185 -9.04 -6.87 -11.75
N GLN A 186 -8.61 -5.70 -11.30
CA GLN A 186 -8.35 -4.56 -12.20
C GLN A 186 -7.08 -4.73 -13.02
N VAL A 187 -6.03 -5.31 -12.46
CA VAL A 187 -4.81 -5.64 -13.23
C VAL A 187 -5.14 -6.68 -14.30
N ASN A 188 -5.92 -7.71 -13.98
CA ASN A 188 -6.35 -8.71 -14.98
C ASN A 188 -7.19 -8.09 -16.10
N CYS A 189 -8.14 -7.19 -15.76
CA CYS A 189 -8.92 -6.47 -16.75
C CYS A 189 -8.03 -5.62 -17.68
N LEU A 190 -7.03 -4.95 -17.12
CA LEU A 190 -6.13 -4.11 -17.90
C LEU A 190 -5.21 -4.93 -18.82
N VAL A 191 -4.68 -6.06 -18.34
CA VAL A 191 -3.89 -6.99 -19.15
C VAL A 191 -4.74 -7.52 -20.31
N ALA A 192 -5.98 -7.95 -20.06
CA ALA A 192 -6.89 -8.41 -21.10
C ALA A 192 -7.17 -7.31 -22.16
N PHE A 193 -7.33 -6.06 -21.72
CA PHE A 193 -7.51 -4.93 -22.64
C PHE A 193 -6.26 -4.67 -23.50
N ARG A 194 -5.06 -4.73 -22.92
CA ARG A 194 -3.80 -4.59 -23.67
C ARG A 194 -3.61 -5.72 -24.69
N SER A 195 -3.92 -6.95 -24.32
CA SER A 195 -3.84 -8.10 -25.23
C SER A 195 -4.82 -7.99 -26.41
N ASN A 196 -6.02 -7.45 -26.19
CA ASN A 196 -6.99 -7.22 -27.26
C ASN A 196 -6.64 -6.02 -28.16
N SER A 197 -5.87 -5.05 -27.67
CA SER A 197 -5.45 -3.88 -28.45
C SER A 197 -4.25 -4.15 -29.37
N ASN A 198 -3.55 -5.27 -29.16
CA ASN A 198 -2.37 -5.68 -29.92
C ASN A 198 -2.66 -6.75 -30.98
N ASN A 199 -3.94 -7.11 -31.18
CA ASN A 199 -4.44 -7.99 -32.24
C ASN A 199 -5.24 -7.17 -33.26
#